data_AF-A0A0N4X0I4-F1
#
_entry.id   AF-A0A0N4X0I4-F1
#
_cell.length_a   1.000
_cell.length_b   1.000
_cell.length_c   1.000
_cell.angle_alpha   90.00
_cell.angle_beta   90.00
_cell.angle_gamma   90.00
#
_symmetry.space_group_name_H-M   'P 1'
#
loop_
_entity.id
_entity.type
_entity.pdbx_description
1 polymer ?
#
loop_
_entity_poly.entity_id
_entity_poly.type
_entity_poly.pdbx_seq_one_letter_code
_entity_poly.pdbx_strand_id
1 'polypeptide(L)'
;MDNIDGTEWTVVIAMLVHLLMAPGTKVEESFNVQATHDLIYHTYNISAYDHNDFPGVVPRTFAGPIYLALFGLPFRFVFYLTQSPKFWMLFAVRFVLGMTVVIAFLNFARAVRKHFGTETAMFLRETSITMIPDGSDGSSQERINSTDSEAMEDLYLPFVV
;
A
#
# COMPACT_ATOMS: atom_id res chain seq x y z
N MET A 1 10.35 -18.53 18.29
CA MET A 1 10.22 -17.16 17.76
C MET A 1 11.63 -16.64 17.66
N ASP A 2 12.20 -16.67 16.46
CA ASP A 2 13.54 -16.13 16.24
C ASP A 2 13.49 -14.63 16.52
N ASN A 3 14.39 -14.14 17.35
CA ASN A 3 14.44 -12.73 17.71
C ASN A 3 14.65 -11.91 16.43
N ILE A 4 13.98 -10.76 16.31
CA ILE A 4 14.16 -9.88 15.16
C ILE A 4 15.57 -9.30 15.23
N ASP A 5 16.44 -9.75 14.34
CA ASP A 5 17.81 -9.24 14.24
C ASP A 5 17.79 -7.76 13.84
N GLY A 6 18.82 -6.99 14.24
CA GLY A 6 18.92 -5.56 13.92
C GLY A 6 18.73 -5.24 12.43
N THR A 7 19.18 -6.13 11.55
CA THR A 7 19.05 -6.01 10.08
C THR A 7 17.64 -6.26 9.53
N GLU A 8 16.72 -6.81 10.32
CA GLU A 8 15.33 -6.99 9.89
C GLU A 8 14.52 -5.72 10.13
N TRP A 9 14.88 -4.93 11.15
CA TRP A 9 14.29 -3.63 11.43
C TRP A 9 14.52 -2.63 10.29
N THR A 10 15.64 -2.71 9.58
CA THR A 10 15.94 -1.80 8.46
C THR A 10 14.91 -1.95 7.34
N VAL A 11 14.45 -3.17 7.04
CA VAL A 11 13.42 -3.45 6.03
C VAL A 11 12.06 -2.91 6.48
N VAL A 12 11.72 -3.04 7.77
CA VAL A 12 10.47 -2.51 8.33
C VAL A 12 10.46 -0.97 8.27
N ILE A 13 11.56 -0.34 8.68
CA ILE A 13 11.71 1.12 8.63
C ILE A 13 11.64 1.61 7.19
N ALA A 14 12.33 0.94 6.25
CA ALA A 14 12.24 1.28 4.84
C ALA A 14 10.80 1.23 4.34
N MET A 15 10.03 0.19 4.65
CA MET A 15 8.61 0.08 4.28
C MET A 15 7.78 1.25 4.84
N LEU A 16 7.97 1.61 6.11
CA LEU A 16 7.28 2.75 6.72
C LEU A 16 7.62 4.07 6.04
N VAL A 17 8.89 4.29 5.69
CA VAL A 17 9.33 5.48 4.95
C VAL A 17 8.64 5.54 3.59
N HIS A 18 8.54 4.42 2.85
CA HIS A 18 7.82 4.39 1.57
C HIS A 18 6.35 4.74 1.72
N LEU A 19 5.70 4.20 2.75
CA LEU A 19 4.29 4.47 3.02
C LEU A 19 4.02 5.97 3.20
N LEU A 20 4.98 6.71 3.77
CA LEU A 20 4.87 8.16 3.98
C LEU A 20 5.31 8.98 2.76
N MET A 21 6.34 8.55 2.03
CA MET A 21 6.88 9.28 0.88
C MET A 21 6.04 9.16 -0.38
N ALA A 22 5.24 8.09 -0.52
CA ALA A 22 4.38 7.86 -1.67
C ALA A 22 2.89 7.81 -1.25
N PRO A 23 2.30 8.95 -0.85
CA PRO A 23 0.91 9.00 -0.39
C PRO A 23 -0.08 8.66 -1.52
N GLY A 24 0.27 9.00 -2.77
CA GLY A 24 -0.53 8.69 -3.96
C GLY A 24 -0.45 7.21 -4.36
N THR A 25 -1.51 6.70 -4.97
CA THR A 25 -1.51 5.41 -5.66
C THR A 25 -1.20 5.65 -7.12
N LYS A 26 -0.31 4.81 -7.69
CA LYS A 26 -0.16 4.76 -9.15
C LYS A 26 -1.49 4.28 -9.76
N VAL A 27 -1.78 4.68 -10.99
CA VAL A 27 -3.04 4.35 -11.69
C VAL A 27 -3.30 2.84 -11.76
N GLU A 28 -2.24 2.03 -11.79
CA GLU A 28 -2.34 0.57 -11.81
C GLU A 28 -2.64 -0.03 -10.43
N GLU A 29 -2.24 0.66 -9.35
CA GLU A 29 -2.42 0.24 -7.96
C GLU A 29 -3.78 0.67 -7.42
N SER A 30 -4.30 1.81 -7.89
CA SER A 30 -5.56 2.38 -7.44
C SER A 30 -6.73 1.42 -7.63
N PHE A 31 -6.76 0.59 -8.68
CA PHE A 31 -7.84 -0.39 -8.89
C PHE A 31 -8.01 -1.35 -7.71
N ASN A 32 -6.93 -1.91 -7.17
CA ASN A 32 -7.01 -2.84 -6.03
C ASN A 32 -7.37 -2.10 -4.74
N VAL A 33 -6.87 -0.88 -4.57
CA VAL A 33 -7.13 -0.04 -3.39
C VAL A 33 -8.59 0.43 -3.38
N GLN A 34 -9.14 0.86 -4.52
CA GLN A 34 -10.54 1.22 -4.70
C GLN A 34 -11.45 0.00 -4.52
N ALA A 35 -11.12 -1.14 -5.11
CA ALA A 35 -11.88 -2.38 -4.87
C ALA A 35 -11.90 -2.76 -3.38
N THR A 36 -10.81 -2.50 -2.65
CA THR A 36 -10.77 -2.70 -1.19
C THR A 36 -11.67 -1.70 -0.47
N HIS A 37 -11.61 -0.42 -0.84
CA HIS A 37 -12.48 0.62 -0.31
C HIS A 37 -13.96 0.29 -0.51
N ASP A 38 -14.33 -0.12 -1.72
CA ASP A 38 -15.72 -0.49 -2.04
C ASP A 38 -16.18 -1.68 -1.22
N LEU A 39 -15.33 -2.67 -1.00
CA LEU A 39 -15.67 -3.80 -0.15
C LEU A 39 -15.86 -3.38 1.32
N ILE A 40 -15.04 -2.45 1.83
CA ILE A 40 -15.11 -1.92 3.19
C ILE A 40 -16.33 -1.02 3.42
N TYR A 41 -16.73 -0.21 2.44
CA TYR A 41 -17.78 0.82 2.61
C TYR A 41 -19.11 0.51 1.93
N HIS A 42 -19.09 -0.14 0.76
CA HIS A 42 -20.28 -0.47 -0.03
C HIS A 42 -20.71 -1.93 0.17
N THR A 43 -19.77 -2.86 0.42
CA THR A 43 -19.97 -4.25 0.85
C THR A 43 -20.92 -5.08 -0.04
N TYR A 44 -22.25 -4.97 0.13
CA TYR A 44 -23.25 -5.67 -0.68
C TYR A 44 -23.86 -4.80 -1.78
N ASN A 45 -23.64 -3.48 -1.74
CA ASN A 45 -24.11 -2.54 -2.74
C ASN A 45 -23.18 -2.53 -3.95
N ILE A 46 -23.21 -3.62 -4.73
CA ILE A 46 -22.34 -3.82 -5.90
C ILE A 46 -22.57 -2.73 -6.96
N SER A 47 -23.78 -2.16 -7.03
CA SER A 47 -24.08 -1.04 -7.93
C SER A 47 -23.31 0.24 -7.62
N ALA A 48 -22.80 0.39 -6.40
CA ALA A 48 -22.00 1.54 -5.98
C ALA A 48 -20.48 1.31 -6.14
N TYR A 49 -20.08 0.21 -6.77
CA TYR A 49 -18.66 -0.10 -6.97
C TYR A 49 -18.13 0.67 -8.18
N ASP A 50 -16.98 1.31 -8.00
CA ASP A 50 -16.31 2.11 -9.04
C ASP A 50 -15.89 1.25 -10.25
N HIS A 51 -15.75 -0.07 -10.03
CA HIS A 51 -15.43 -1.05 -11.07
C HIS A 51 -16.49 -1.15 -12.19
N ASN A 52 -17.74 -0.71 -11.96
CA ASN A 52 -18.77 -0.69 -12.99
C ASN A 52 -18.56 0.45 -14.00
N ASP A 53 -18.11 1.61 -13.51
CA ASP A 53 -17.89 2.81 -14.31
C ASP A 53 -16.49 2.80 -14.95
N PHE A 54 -15.51 2.19 -14.27
CA PHE A 54 -14.13 2.05 -14.74
C PHE A 54 -13.67 0.59 -14.77
N PRO A 55 -14.14 -0.22 -15.75
CA PRO A 55 -13.64 -1.56 -15.94
C PRO A 55 -12.17 -1.49 -16.41
N GLY A 56 -11.25 -1.86 -15.52
CA GLY A 56 -9.81 -1.78 -15.81
C GLY A 56 -9.40 -2.57 -17.07
N VAL A 57 -8.33 -2.09 -17.72
CA VAL A 57 -7.81 -2.64 -19.00
C VAL A 57 -7.23 -4.06 -18.92
N VAL A 58 -7.18 -4.66 -17.73
CA VAL A 58 -6.66 -6.01 -17.47
C VAL A 58 -7.54 -6.71 -16.43
N PRO A 59 -7.94 -7.98 -16.63
CA PRO A 59 -8.68 -8.73 -15.63
C PRO A 59 -7.83 -8.96 -14.38
N ARG A 60 -8.29 -8.44 -13.23
CA ARG A 60 -7.69 -8.60 -11.90
C ARG A 60 -8.56 -9.52 -11.06
N THR A 61 -7.98 -10.21 -10.09
CA THR A 61 -8.72 -11.04 -9.13
C THR A 61 -9.11 -10.21 -7.90
N PHE A 62 -10.30 -10.47 -7.32
CA PHE A 62 -10.75 -9.83 -6.07
C PHE A 62 -10.09 -10.41 -4.80
N ALA A 63 -9.24 -11.43 -4.93
CA ALA A 63 -8.64 -12.10 -3.78
C ALA A 63 -7.80 -11.15 -2.91
N GLY A 64 -7.00 -10.29 -3.53
CA GLY A 64 -6.19 -9.28 -2.83
C GLY A 64 -7.07 -8.26 -2.07
N PRO A 65 -8.02 -7.59 -2.76
CA PRO A 65 -8.95 -6.67 -2.11
C PRO A 65 -9.77 -7.29 -0.97
N ILE A 66 -10.22 -8.55 -1.10
CA ILE A 66 -10.93 -9.27 -0.03
C ILE A 66 -10.03 -9.47 1.19
N TYR A 67 -8.79 -9.91 0.98
CA TYR A 67 -7.81 -10.06 2.05
C TYR A 67 -7.58 -8.72 2.76
N LEU A 68 -7.32 -7.66 2.01
CA LEU A 68 -7.07 -6.34 2.58
C LEU A 68 -8.28 -5.77 3.32
N ALA A 69 -9.49 -5.96 2.78
CA ALA A 69 -10.72 -5.52 3.44
C ALA A 69 -10.92 -6.24 4.77
N LEU A 70 -10.70 -7.56 4.82
CA LEU A 70 -10.83 -8.35 6.06
C LEU A 70 -9.97 -7.78 7.19
N PHE A 71 -8.72 -7.43 6.90
CA PHE A 71 -7.83 -6.80 7.88
C PHE A 71 -8.06 -5.31 8.05
N GLY A 72 -8.69 -4.63 7.09
CA GLY A 72 -9.04 -3.21 7.14
C GLY A 72 -10.30 -2.89 7.97
N LEU A 73 -11.26 -3.81 8.05
CA LEU A 73 -12.50 -3.65 8.83
C LEU A 73 -12.29 -3.26 10.32
N PRO A 74 -11.35 -3.86 11.09
CA PRO A 74 -11.10 -3.41 12.45
C PRO A 74 -10.57 -1.97 12.51
N PHE A 75 -9.72 -1.56 11.55
CA PHE A 75 -9.26 -0.17 11.45
C PHE A 75 -10.41 0.78 11.13
N ARG A 76 -11.31 0.40 10.22
CA ARG A 76 -12.53 1.16 9.94
C ARG A 76 -13.37 1.36 11.20
N PHE A 77 -13.52 0.32 12.03
CA PHE A 77 -14.25 0.45 13.29
C PHE A 77 -13.58 1.46 14.24
N VAL A 78 -12.25 1.41 14.39
CA VAL A 78 -11.50 2.39 15.20
C VAL A 78 -11.63 3.81 14.64
N PHE A 79 -11.55 3.97 13.32
CA PHE A 79 -11.70 5.27 12.66
C PHE A 79 -13.11 5.82 12.75
N TYR A 80 -14.13 4.96 12.73
CA TYR A 80 -15.51 5.35 13.00
C TYR A 80 -15.68 5.89 14.42
N LEU A 81 -15.09 5.23 15.42
CA LEU A 81 -15.15 5.71 16.82
C LEU A 81 -14.42 7.04 17.02
N THR A 82 -13.32 7.26 16.31
CA THR A 82 -12.50 8.48 16.41
C THR A 82 -12.95 9.58 15.44
N GLN A 83 -13.98 9.36 14.63
CA GLN A 83 -14.46 10.28 13.59
C GLN A 83 -13.34 10.73 12.63
N SER A 84 -12.42 9.82 12.32
CA SER A 84 -11.28 10.11 11.45
C SER A 84 -11.70 10.19 9.98
N PRO A 85 -11.10 11.08 9.17
CA PRO A 85 -11.42 11.17 7.74
C PRO A 85 -11.03 9.89 7.00
N LYS A 86 -11.77 9.55 5.92
CA LYS A 86 -11.56 8.31 5.15
C LYS A 86 -10.16 8.19 4.53
N PHE A 87 -9.46 9.32 4.37
CA PHE A 87 -8.06 9.37 3.95
C PHE A 87 -7.13 8.47 4.80
N TRP A 88 -7.36 8.36 6.11
CA TRP A 88 -6.55 7.48 6.97
C TRP A 88 -6.73 5.99 6.66
N MET A 89 -7.87 5.63 6.07
CA MET A 89 -8.12 4.24 5.66
C MET A 89 -7.21 3.82 4.51
N LEU A 90 -6.82 4.77 3.63
CA LEU A 90 -5.83 4.50 2.58
C LEU A 90 -4.49 4.07 3.18
N PHE A 91 -3.98 4.81 4.17
CA PHE A 91 -2.74 4.46 4.87
C PHE A 91 -2.85 3.14 5.62
N ALA A 92 -3.98 2.87 6.27
CA ALA A 92 -4.18 1.63 7.00
C ALA A 92 -4.18 0.40 6.06
N VAL A 93 -4.89 0.46 4.92
CA VAL A 93 -4.89 -0.64 3.93
C VAL A 93 -3.48 -0.85 3.36
N ARG A 94 -2.77 0.22 3.01
CA ARG A 94 -1.41 0.14 2.47
C ARG A 94 -0.40 -0.35 3.51
N PHE A 95 -0.57 0.02 4.77
CA PHE A 95 0.21 -0.53 5.87
C PHE A 95 0.02 -2.04 6.01
N VAL A 96 -1.21 -2.54 5.96
CA VAL A 96 -1.49 -3.98 5.98
C VAL A 96 -0.79 -4.69 4.82
N LEU A 97 -0.93 -4.16 3.60
CA LEU A 97 -0.27 -4.72 2.42
C LEU A 97 1.26 -4.74 2.58
N GLY A 98 1.84 -3.61 2.99
CA GLY A 98 3.29 -3.45 3.21
C GLY A 98 3.81 -4.41 4.29
N MET A 99 3.10 -4.56 5.40
CA MET A 99 3.46 -5.49 6.46
C MET A 99 3.42 -6.94 5.98
N THR A 100 2.38 -7.35 5.23
CA THR A 100 2.30 -8.71 4.68
C THR A 100 3.46 -9.00 3.73
N VAL A 101 3.84 -8.04 2.90
CA VAL A 101 5.00 -8.15 2.00
C VAL A 101 6.30 -8.26 2.78
N VAL A 102 6.51 -7.39 3.79
CA VAL A 102 7.72 -7.43 4.62
C VAL A 102 7.84 -8.76 5.36
N ILE A 103 6.76 -9.28 5.94
CA ILE A 103 6.77 -10.59 6.62
C ILE A 103 7.14 -11.71 5.65
N ALA A 104 6.54 -11.73 4.46
CA ALA A 104 6.87 -12.72 3.43
C ALA A 104 8.33 -12.63 3.00
N PHE A 105 8.83 -11.41 2.78
CA PHE A 105 10.22 -11.16 2.40
C PHE A 105 11.21 -11.56 3.50
N LEU A 106 10.93 -11.24 4.76
CA LEU A 106 11.80 -11.63 5.88
C LEU A 106 11.84 -13.15 6.05
N ASN A 107 10.71 -13.84 5.89
CA ASN A 107 10.69 -15.31 5.90
C ASN A 107 11.51 -15.89 4.74
N PHE A 108 11.41 -15.30 3.55
CA PHE A 108 12.26 -15.67 2.41
C PHE A 108 13.75 -15.42 2.71
N ALA A 109 14.11 -14.24 3.22
CA ALA A 109 15.49 -13.91 3.58
C ALA A 109 16.06 -14.84 4.65
N ARG A 110 15.25 -15.27 5.63
CA ARG A 110 15.65 -16.26 6.64
C ARG A 110 15.89 -17.64 6.01
N ALA A 111 15.07 -18.05 5.04
CA ALA A 111 15.30 -19.28 4.29
C ALA A 111 16.60 -19.19 3.47
N VAL A 112 16.86 -18.07 2.80
CA VAL A 112 18.12 -17.81 2.08
C VAL A 112 19.30 -17.87 3.02
N ARG A 113 19.22 -17.25 4.21
CA ARG A 113 20.27 -17.32 5.23
C ARG A 113 20.59 -18.76 5.62
N LYS A 114 19.56 -19.59 5.79
CA LYS A 114 19.72 -20.99 6.19
C LYS A 114 20.41 -21.85 5.11
N HIS A 115 20.16 -21.56 3.83
CA HIS A 115 20.67 -22.37 2.71
C HIS A 115 21.96 -21.83 2.08
N PHE A 116 22.17 -20.51 2.07
CA PHE A 116 23.25 -19.83 1.35
C PHE A 116 24.16 -18.98 2.25
N GLY A 117 23.94 -19.01 3.57
CA GLY A 117 24.75 -18.29 4.54
C GLY A 117 24.31 -16.85 4.78
N THR A 118 24.92 -16.24 5.81
CA THR A 118 24.56 -14.91 6.32
C THR A 118 24.88 -13.79 5.33
N GLU A 119 26.03 -13.84 4.66
CA GLU A 119 26.47 -12.81 3.69
C GLU A 119 25.45 -12.63 2.55
N THR A 120 24.98 -13.73 1.97
CA THR A 120 23.99 -13.73 0.89
C THR A 120 22.66 -13.12 1.34
N ALA A 121 22.24 -13.40 2.58
CA ALA A 121 21.01 -12.84 3.13
C ALA A 121 21.13 -11.35 3.48
N MET A 122 22.31 -10.89 3.94
CA MET A 122 22.57 -9.46 4.16
C MET A 122 22.55 -8.70 2.83
N PHE A 123 23.26 -9.21 1.82
CA PHE A 123 23.25 -8.62 0.49
C PHE A 123 21.84 -8.51 -0.11
N LEU A 124 21.00 -9.54 0.04
CA LEU A 124 19.61 -9.53 -0.41
C LEU A 124 18.78 -8.43 0.27
N ARG A 125 18.93 -8.27 1.59
CA ARG A 125 18.22 -7.25 2.38
C ARG A 125 18.66 -5.84 1.99
N GLU A 126 19.96 -5.62 1.86
CA GLU A 126 20.52 -4.32 1.45
C GLU A 126 20.09 -3.94 0.04
N THR A 127 20.20 -4.87 -0.91
CA THR A 127 19.78 -4.64 -2.31
C THR A 127 18.31 -4.25 -2.37
N SER A 128 17.47 -4.87 -1.55
CA SER A 128 16.03 -4.58 -1.51
C SER A 128 15.73 -3.19 -0.94
N ILE A 129 16.59 -2.66 -0.05
CA ILE A 129 16.49 -1.30 0.49
C ILE A 129 17.11 -0.27 -0.47
N THR A 130 18.09 -0.64 -1.29
CA THR A 130 18.69 0.29 -2.27
C THR A 130 17.93 0.34 -3.58
N MET A 131 17.17 -0.70 -3.93
CA MET A 131 16.28 -0.72 -5.10
C MET A 131 15.01 0.13 -4.89
N ILE A 132 15.11 1.16 -4.06
CA ILE A 132 14.17 2.27 -4.04
C ILE A 132 14.49 3.03 -5.32
N PRO A 133 13.56 3.11 -6.28
CA PRO A 133 13.80 3.93 -7.46
C PRO A 133 14.06 5.34 -6.98
N ASP A 134 15.30 5.77 -7.14
CA ASP A 134 15.71 7.14 -6.90
C ASP A 134 14.79 8.01 -7.76
N GLY A 135 13.96 8.81 -7.11
CA GLY A 135 13.03 9.73 -7.78
C GLY A 135 13.77 10.91 -8.42
N SER A 136 14.96 10.69 -8.96
CA SER A 136 15.86 11.69 -9.51
C SER A 136 15.51 12.13 -10.94
N ASP A 137 14.40 11.66 -11.50
CA ASP A 137 13.79 12.27 -12.70
C ASP A 137 12.95 13.50 -12.29
N GLY A 138 13.65 14.59 -11.98
CA GLY A 138 13.09 15.90 -11.61
C GLY A 138 12.13 16.50 -12.64
N SER A 139 12.07 15.98 -13.87
CA SER A 139 11.10 16.39 -14.89
C SER A 139 9.69 15.82 -14.69
N SER A 140 9.56 14.76 -13.87
CA SER A 140 8.24 14.15 -13.57
C SER A 140 7.60 14.81 -12.35
N GLN A 141 8.39 15.19 -11.34
CA GLN A 141 7.90 15.81 -10.10
C GLN A 141 7.24 17.18 -10.32
N GLU A 142 7.75 17.98 -11.28
CA GLU A 142 7.22 19.30 -11.60
C GLU A 142 5.88 19.22 -12.36
N ARG A 143 5.69 18.17 -13.17
CA ARG A 143 4.41 17.87 -13.85
C ARG A 143 3.39 17.23 -12.91
N ILE A 144 3.86 16.52 -11.88
CA ILE A 144 3.03 15.97 -10.81
C ILE A 144 2.48 17.10 -9.93
N ASN A 145 3.30 18.09 -9.54
CA ASN A 145 2.82 19.22 -8.74
C ASN A 145 1.77 20.09 -9.44
N SER A 146 1.83 20.25 -10.78
CA SER A 146 0.80 21.00 -11.52
C SER A 146 -0.49 20.21 -11.70
N THR A 147 -0.39 18.89 -11.85
CA THR A 147 -1.56 18.01 -12.09
C THR A 147 -2.24 17.61 -10.78
N ASP A 148 -1.48 17.48 -9.69
CA ASP A 148 -1.98 17.18 -8.35
C ASP A 148 -2.74 18.37 -7.74
N SER A 149 -2.46 19.61 -8.14
CA SER A 149 -3.25 20.78 -7.71
C SER A 149 -4.67 20.75 -8.28
N GLU A 150 -4.86 20.29 -9.52
CA GLU A 150 -6.18 20.13 -10.14
C GLU A 150 -6.87 18.84 -9.67
N ALA A 151 -6.13 17.72 -9.57
CA ALA A 151 -6.68 16.47 -9.09
C ALA A 151 -7.03 16.48 -7.60
N MET A 152 -6.36 17.31 -6.78
CA MET A 152 -6.70 17.50 -5.37
C MET A 152 -7.96 18.35 -5.18
N GLU A 153 -8.33 19.22 -6.12
CA GLU A 153 -9.67 19.85 -6.11
C GLU A 153 -10.76 18.81 -6.45
N ASP A 154 -10.54 18.01 -7.49
CA ASP A 154 -11.52 17.02 -7.96
C ASP A 154 -11.72 15.84 -6.99
N LEU A 155 -10.70 15.44 -6.23
CA LEU A 155 -10.80 14.36 -5.25
C LEU A 155 -11.42 14.82 -3.90
N TYR A 156 -11.34 16.12 -3.58
CA TYR A 156 -11.94 16.69 -2.36
C TYR A 156 -13.42 17.09 -2.55
N LEU A 157 -13.82 17.47 -3.76
CA LEU A 157 -15.21 17.85 -4.09
C LEU A 157 -16.29 16.79 -3.77
N PRO A 158 -16.09 15.47 -3.95
CA PRO A 158 -17.09 14.46 -3.56
C PRO A 158 -17.08 14.11 -2.06
N PHE A 159 -16.23 14.75 -1.24
CA PHE A 159 -16.14 14.52 0.20
C PHE A 159 -16.65 15.69 1.06
N VAL A 160 -17.02 16.82 0.44
CA VAL A 160 -17.52 18.03 1.11
C VAL A 160 -18.98 18.35 0.78
N VAL A 161 -19.72 17.43 0.13
CA VAL A 161 -21.19 17.51 -0.01
C VAL A 161 -21.85 16.24 0.47
#